data_AF-A0A7S3MY48-F1
#
_entry.id   AF-A0A7S3MY48-F1
#
_cell.length_a   1.000
_cell.length_b   1.000
_cell.length_c   1.000
_cell.angle_alpha   90.00
_cell.angle_beta   90.00
_cell.angle_gamma   90.00
#
_symmetry.space_group_name_H-M   'P 1'
#
loop_
_entity.id
_entity.type
_entity.pdbx_description
1 polymer ?
#
loop_
_entity_poly.entity_id
_entity_poly.type
_entity_poly.pdbx_seq_one_letter_code
_entity_poly.pdbx_strand_id
1 'polypeptide(L)'
;MAGPLLVYVLFGIALLLRGKVQFGNIYGFGLTGCFGIFAIINLLSNKGQYVELYSVISILGYSLLPFCFLAFLSTFLDLSGNYFGTALSVLMVIWSTVTATRFFEYGLGLEDKKFLIGYPIVLFYTVFMLLAMF
;
A
#
# COMPACT_ATOMS: atom_id res chain seq x y z
N MET A 1 2.90 -5.50 17.23
CA MET A 1 3.89 -4.49 16.79
C MET A 1 4.74 -4.93 15.58
N ALA A 2 4.68 -6.18 15.10
CA ALA A 2 5.36 -6.63 13.87
C ALA A 2 4.42 -6.87 12.67
N GLY A 3 3.11 -6.65 12.84
CA GLY A 3 2.07 -6.98 11.85
C GLY A 3 2.31 -6.39 10.45
N PRO A 4 2.58 -5.08 10.31
CA PRO A 4 2.79 -4.45 9.00
C PRO A 4 3.97 -5.05 8.22
N LEU A 5 5.10 -5.28 8.90
CA LEU A 5 6.27 -5.93 8.32
C LEU A 5 5.96 -7.36 7.89
N LEU A 6 5.18 -8.10 8.69
CA LEU A 6 4.76 -9.45 8.36
C LEU A 6 3.89 -9.50 7.10
N VAL A 7 3.01 -8.50 6.89
CA VAL A 7 2.21 -8.37 5.66
C VAL A 7 3.10 -8.11 4.44
N TYR A 8 4.10 -7.23 4.55
CA TYR A 8 5.08 -7.01 3.48
C TYR A 8 5.86 -8.28 3.13
N VAL A 9 6.29 -9.04 4.14
CA VAL A 9 7.01 -10.30 3.94
C VAL A 9 6.10 -11.36 3.31
N LEU A 10 4.85 -11.51 3.78
CA LEU A 10 3.85 -12.40 3.18
C LEU A 10 3.59 -12.07 1.72
N PHE A 11 3.43 -10.79 1.39
CA PHE A 11 3.26 -10.32 0.03
C PHE A 11 4.48 -10.67 -0.83
N GLY A 12 5.69 -10.45 -0.30
CA GLY A 12 6.94 -10.83 -0.96
C GLY A 12 7.09 -12.34 -1.17
N ILE A 13 6.64 -13.16 -0.22
CA ILE A 13 6.62 -14.63 -0.35
C ILE A 13 5.63 -15.05 -1.44
N ALA A 14 4.42 -14.48 -1.48
CA ALA A 14 3.43 -14.75 -2.52
C ALA A 14 3.97 -14.41 -3.93
N LEU A 15 4.77 -13.34 -4.05
CA LEU A 15 5.44 -12.95 -5.29
C LEU A 15 6.63 -13.87 -5.65
N LEU A 16 7.38 -14.34 -4.65
CA LEU A 16 8.46 -15.32 -4.84
C LEU A 16 7.96 -16.65 -5.38
N LEU A 17 6.79 -17.12 -4.92
CA LEU A 17 6.12 -18.31 -5.45
C LEU A 17 5.78 -18.19 -6.94
N ARG A 18 5.67 -16.97 -7.47
CA ARG A 18 5.43 -16.68 -8.90
C ARG A 18 6.74 -16.65 -9.72
N GLY A 19 7.90 -16.93 -9.11
CA GLY A 19 9.19 -17.10 -9.79
C GLY A 19 9.97 -15.80 -10.06
N LYS A 20 9.48 -14.64 -9.60
CA LYS A 20 10.18 -13.35 -9.73
C LYS A 20 10.79 -12.91 -8.40
N VAL A 21 12.12 -12.95 -8.32
CA VAL A 21 12.87 -12.49 -7.13
C VAL A 21 12.99 -10.96 -7.17
N GLN A 22 11.91 -10.26 -6.82
CA GLN A 22 11.86 -8.80 -6.68
C GLN A 22 11.79 -8.36 -5.22
N PHE A 23 12.16 -9.23 -4.28
CA PHE A 23 12.07 -8.95 -2.84
C PHE A 23 12.78 -7.65 -2.45
N GLY A 24 13.96 -7.38 -3.05
CA GLY A 24 14.68 -6.12 -2.87
C GLY A 24 13.95 -4.89 -3.41
N ASN A 25 13.27 -5.01 -4.55
CA ASN A 25 12.50 -3.90 -5.14
C ASN A 25 11.27 -3.57 -4.30
N ILE A 26 10.53 -4.57 -3.84
CA ILE A 26 9.34 -4.38 -2.98
C ILE A 26 9.74 -3.65 -1.70
N TYR A 27 10.84 -4.08 -1.07
CA TYR A 27 11.33 -3.48 0.16
C TYR A 27 11.85 -2.05 -0.07
N GLY A 28 12.60 -1.83 -1.16
CA GLY A 28 13.12 -0.52 -1.55
C GLY A 28 12.00 0.48 -1.86
N PHE A 29 11.10 0.15 -2.79
CA PHE A 29 9.96 1.00 -3.12
C PHE A 29 9.02 1.20 -1.93
N GLY A 30 8.83 0.17 -1.09
CA GLY A 30 8.05 0.27 0.14
C GLY A 30 8.63 1.28 1.13
N LEU A 31 9.91 1.18 1.45
CA LEU A 31 10.59 2.12 2.36
C LEU A 31 10.63 3.54 1.79
N THR A 32 11.04 3.70 0.53
CA THR A 32 11.12 5.02 -0.11
C THR A 32 9.74 5.68 -0.21
N GLY A 33 8.68 4.91 -0.53
CA GLY A 33 7.32 5.43 -0.60
C GLY A 33 6.74 5.78 0.77
N CYS A 34 6.99 4.97 1.81
CA CYS A 34 6.64 5.31 3.19
C CYS A 34 7.33 6.60 3.64
N PHE A 35 8.62 6.77 3.33
CA PHE A 35 9.36 8.01 3.59
C PHE A 35 8.78 9.21 2.83
N GLY A 36 8.43 9.03 1.56
CA GLY A 36 7.81 10.08 0.74
C GLY A 36 6.46 10.53 1.29
N ILE A 37 5.60 9.58 1.68
CA ILE A 37 4.28 9.86 2.27
C ILE A 37 4.46 10.54 3.65
N PHE A 38 5.39 10.06 4.47
CA PHE A 38 5.74 10.72 5.73
C PHE A 38 6.19 12.16 5.52
N ALA A 39 7.08 12.43 4.54
CA ALA A 39 7.55 13.77 4.24
C ALA A 39 6.41 14.69 3.78
N ILE A 40 5.52 14.20 2.90
CA ILE A 40 4.34 14.93 2.43
C ILE A 40 3.39 15.26 3.58
N ILE A 41 3.08 14.28 4.43
CA ILE A 41 2.20 14.45 5.58
C ILE A 41 2.80 15.45 6.59
N ASN A 42 4.10 15.35 6.87
CA ASN A 42 4.80 16.26 7.77
C ASN A 42 4.82 17.71 7.23
N LEU A 43 4.86 17.88 5.91
CA LEU A 43 4.79 19.19 5.25
C LEU A 43 3.37 19.77 5.22
N LEU A 44 2.36 18.90 5.22
CA LEU A 44 0.94 19.26 5.24
C LEU A 44 0.39 19.54 6.64
N SER A 45 1.03 19.00 7.67
CA SER A 45 0.62 19.14 9.06
C SER A 45 0.88 20.54 9.60
N ASN A 46 -0.08 21.08 10.36
CA ASN A 46 0.07 22.35 11.07
C ASN A 46 0.87 22.18 12.36
N LYS A 47 1.45 23.28 12.86
CA LYS A 47 2.27 23.32 14.08
C LYS A 47 1.56 22.64 15.26
N GLY A 48 2.03 21.44 15.65
CA GLY A 48 1.59 20.73 16.86
C GLY A 48 1.16 19.28 16.68
N GLN A 49 0.89 18.79 15.47
CA GLN A 49 0.56 17.38 15.20
C GLN A 49 1.65 16.73 14.34
N TYR A 50 2.50 15.93 14.97
CA TYR A 50 3.52 15.15 14.27
C TYR A 50 3.03 13.71 14.11
N VAL A 51 3.14 13.18 12.90
CA VAL A 51 2.87 11.78 12.63
C VAL A 51 4.18 11.05 12.69
N GLU A 52 4.30 10.04 13.53
CA GLU A 52 5.48 9.20 13.55
C GLU A 52 5.57 8.36 12.27
N LEU A 53 6.79 8.18 11.75
CA LEU A 53 7.06 7.28 10.63
C LEU A 53 6.44 5.89 10.84
N TYR A 54 6.45 5.42 12.09
CA TYR A 54 5.86 4.15 12.49
C TYR A 54 4.35 4.06 12.28
N SER A 55 3.62 5.16 12.50
CA SER A 55 2.18 5.23 12.22
C SER A 55 1.90 5.15 10.72
N VAL A 56 2.67 5.85 9.90
CA VAL A 56 2.56 5.78 8.43
C VAL A 56 2.77 4.35 7.93
N ILE A 57 3.85 3.71 8.38
CA ILE A 57 4.19 2.33 8.01
C ILE A 57 3.09 1.36 8.45
N SER A 58 2.52 1.57 9.64
CA SER A 58 1.45 0.72 10.14
C SER A 58 0.18 0.86 9.31
N ILE A 59 -0.29 2.09 9.07
CA ILE A 59 -1.50 2.36 8.27
C ILE A 59 -1.35 1.81 6.84
N LEU A 60 -0.20 2.06 6.20
CA LEU A 60 0.08 1.54 4.85
C LEU A 60 0.16 0.02 4.81
N GLY A 61 0.79 -0.61 5.81
CA GLY A 61 0.90 -2.06 5.88
C GLY A 61 -0.43 -2.76 6.15
N TYR A 62 -1.30 -2.20 7.00
CA TYR A 62 -2.61 -2.80 7.28
C TYR A 62 -3.56 -2.77 6.09
N SER A 63 -3.53 -1.69 5.31
CA SER A 63 -4.32 -1.55 4.08
C SER A 63 -3.76 -2.39 2.91
N LEU A 64 -2.55 -2.93 3.05
CA LEU A 64 -1.95 -3.91 2.13
C LEU A 64 -2.47 -5.34 2.34
N LEU A 65 -3.21 -5.61 3.42
CA LEU A 65 -3.81 -6.91 3.70
C LEU A 65 -4.73 -7.44 2.58
N PRO A 66 -5.67 -6.66 2.00
CA PRO A 66 -6.48 -7.09 0.85
C PRO A 66 -5.62 -7.42 -0.39
N PHE A 67 -4.48 -6.75 -0.56
CA PHE A 67 -3.53 -7.06 -1.63
C PHE A 67 -2.84 -8.40 -1.43
N CYS A 68 -2.49 -8.75 -0.20
CA CYS A 68 -1.97 -10.08 0.13
C CYS A 68 -2.96 -11.19 -0.25
N PHE A 69 -4.24 -11.00 0.09
CA PHE A 69 -5.28 -11.96 -0.26
C PHE A 69 -5.44 -12.09 -1.78
N LEU A 70 -5.47 -10.95 -2.47
CA LEU A 70 -5.55 -10.92 -3.92
C LEU A 70 -4.34 -11.58 -4.60
N ALA A 71 -3.12 -11.31 -4.13
CA ALA A 71 -1.90 -11.89 -4.66
C ALA A 71 -1.89 -13.41 -4.48
N PHE A 72 -2.31 -13.90 -3.30
CA PHE A 72 -2.46 -15.32 -3.04
C PHE A 72 -3.48 -15.95 -4.01
N LEU A 73 -4.68 -15.36 -4.14
CA LEU A 73 -5.71 -15.85 -5.04
C LEU A 73 -5.25 -15.87 -6.51
N SER A 74 -4.51 -14.84 -6.93
CA SER A 74 -3.92 -14.73 -8.26
C SER A 74 -2.90 -15.83 -8.54
N THR A 75 -2.08 -16.20 -7.54
CA THR A 75 -1.10 -17.30 -7.65
C THR A 75 -1.78 -18.67 -7.77
N PHE A 76 -2.91 -18.91 -7.10
CA PHE A 76 -3.62 -20.20 -7.18
C PHE A 76 -4.44 -20.39 -8.45
N LEU A 77 -4.97 -19.30 -9.00
CA LEU A 77 -5.92 -19.35 -10.10
C LEU A 77 -5.33 -18.89 -11.45
N ASP A 78 -4.00 -18.70 -11.54
CA ASP A 78 -3.30 -18.25 -12.75
C ASP A 78 -4.04 -17.09 -13.46
N LEU A 79 -4.42 -16.04 -12.71
CA LEU A 79 -5.15 -14.88 -13.25
C LEU A 79 -4.28 -13.98 -14.17
N SER A 80 -3.10 -14.45 -14.54
CA SER A 80 -2.10 -13.74 -15.34
C SER A 80 -2.66 -13.44 -16.74
N GLY A 81 -3.24 -12.26 -16.92
CA GLY A 81 -3.73 -11.75 -18.21
C GLY A 81 -5.25 -11.78 -18.40
N ASN A 82 -6.02 -12.26 -17.43
CA ASN A 82 -7.48 -12.24 -17.55
C ASN A 82 -8.05 -10.84 -17.20
N TYR A 83 -9.00 -10.34 -17.98
CA TYR A 83 -9.67 -9.05 -17.71
C TYR A 83 -10.30 -9.01 -16.31
N PHE A 84 -10.69 -10.18 -15.79
CA PHE A 84 -11.21 -10.32 -14.44
C PHE A 84 -10.17 -10.03 -13.34
N GLY A 85 -8.91 -10.46 -13.51
CA GLY A 85 -7.85 -10.23 -12.53
C GLY A 85 -7.38 -8.78 -12.49
N THR A 86 -7.34 -8.13 -13.64
CA THR A 86 -7.07 -6.68 -13.73
C THR A 86 -8.20 -5.86 -13.13
N ALA A 87 -9.47 -6.21 -13.37
CA ALA A 87 -10.60 -5.54 -12.72
C ALA A 87 -10.59 -5.70 -11.18
N LEU A 88 -10.34 -6.91 -10.69
CA LEU A 88 -10.32 -7.20 -9.26
C LEU A 88 -9.15 -6.47 -8.55
N SER A 89 -7.98 -6.40 -9.17
CA SER A 89 -6.84 -5.64 -8.64
C SER A 89 -7.09 -4.14 -8.58
N VAL A 90 -7.71 -3.54 -9.60
CA VAL A 90 -8.10 -2.12 -9.56
C VAL A 90 -9.11 -1.85 -8.44
N LEU A 91 -10.09 -2.72 -8.24
CA LEU A 91 -11.04 -2.60 -7.13
C LEU A 91 -10.33 -2.66 -5.76
N MET A 92 -9.33 -3.53 -5.61
CA MET A 92 -8.54 -3.63 -4.39
C MET A 92 -7.64 -2.40 -4.17
N VAL A 93 -7.06 -1.81 -5.24
CA VAL A 93 -6.34 -0.53 -5.17
C VAL A 93 -7.26 0.56 -4.62
N ILE A 94 -8.47 0.70 -5.19
CA ILE A 94 -9.43 1.72 -4.80
C ILE A 94 -9.84 1.52 -3.34
N TRP A 95 -10.17 0.29 -2.95
CA TRP A 95 -10.59 -0.03 -1.59
C TRP A 95 -9.48 0.25 -0.57
N SER A 96 -8.25 -0.20 -0.86
CA SER A 96 -7.07 0.05 -0.03
C SER A 96 -6.79 1.54 0.11
N THR A 97 -6.84 2.29 -1.00
CA THR A 97 -6.62 3.73 -1.01
C THR A 97 -7.66 4.44 -0.15
N VAL A 98 -8.97 4.17 -0.37
CA VAL A 98 -10.04 4.79 0.42
C VAL A 98 -9.84 4.49 1.91
N THR A 99 -9.54 3.23 2.25
CA THR A 99 -9.29 2.83 3.65
C THR A 99 -8.11 3.58 4.25
N ALA A 100 -6.97 3.63 3.56
CA ALA A 100 -5.76 4.34 4.02
C ALA A 100 -6.00 5.85 4.16
N THR A 101 -6.65 6.48 3.18
CA THR A 101 -7.01 7.91 3.23
C THR A 101 -7.91 8.21 4.43
N ARG A 102 -8.92 7.37 4.70
CA ARG A 102 -9.76 7.52 5.89
C ARG A 102 -8.96 7.41 7.20
N PHE A 103 -8.04 6.46 7.31
CA PHE A 103 -7.19 6.33 8.50
C PHE A 103 -6.29 7.56 8.73
N PHE A 104 -5.75 8.14 7.65
CA PHE A 104 -5.00 9.40 7.75
C PHE A 104 -5.88 10.61 8.06
N GLU A 105 -7.10 10.67 7.53
CA GLU A 105 -8.10 11.69 7.90
C GLU A 105 -8.40 11.65 9.40
N TYR A 106 -8.73 10.48 9.95
CA TYR A 106 -9.00 10.32 11.37
C TYR A 106 -7.77 10.59 12.25
N GLY A 107 -6.57 10.24 11.78
CA GLY A 107 -5.33 10.46 12.53
C GLY A 107 -4.85 11.90 12.59
N LEU A 108 -5.13 12.72 11.55
CA LEU A 108 -4.66 14.10 11.46
C LEU A 108 -5.76 15.18 11.50
N GLY A 109 -7.04 14.82 11.45
CA GLY A 109 -8.14 15.80 11.43
C GLY A 109 -8.13 16.72 10.20
N LEU A 110 -7.54 16.28 9.09
CA LEU A 110 -7.35 17.06 7.86
C LEU A 110 -8.49 16.82 6.85
N GLU A 111 -9.74 17.09 7.25
CA GLU A 111 -10.95 16.83 6.44
C GLU A 111 -10.92 17.55 5.07
N ASP A 112 -10.32 18.75 5.01
CA ASP A 112 -10.21 19.55 3.78
C ASP A 112 -9.10 19.09 2.82
N LYS A 113 -8.06 18.37 3.29
CA LYS A 113 -6.87 18.04 2.47
C LYS A 113 -6.81 16.59 1.99
N LYS A 114 -7.90 15.84 2.12
CA LYS A 114 -7.99 14.42 1.75
C LYS A 114 -7.52 14.09 0.34
N PHE A 115 -7.85 14.94 -0.64
CA PHE A 115 -7.50 14.71 -2.04
C PHE A 115 -5.99 14.82 -2.28
N LEU A 116 -5.32 15.69 -1.52
CA LEU A 116 -3.88 15.91 -1.60
C LEU A 116 -3.08 14.74 -1.00
N ILE A 117 -3.62 14.14 0.08
CA ILE A 117 -3.03 12.96 0.73
C ILE A 117 -3.32 11.68 -0.07
N GLY A 118 -4.50 11.59 -0.70
CA GLY A 118 -4.88 10.44 -1.52
C GLY A 118 -3.98 10.23 -2.73
N TYR A 119 -3.48 11.29 -3.37
CA TYR A 119 -2.65 11.20 -4.57
C TYR A 119 -1.37 10.35 -4.40
N PRO A 120 -0.47 10.63 -3.43
CA PRO A 120 0.71 9.81 -3.21
C PRO A 120 0.36 8.38 -2.74
N ILE A 121 -0.76 8.19 -2.04
CA ILE A 121 -1.23 6.88 -1.58
C ILE A 121 -1.67 6.02 -2.78
N VAL A 122 -2.46 6.57 -3.70
CA VAL A 122 -2.85 5.88 -4.95
C VAL A 122 -1.61 5.48 -5.74
N LEU A 123 -0.68 6.43 -5.92
CA LEU A 123 0.55 6.19 -6.68
C LEU A 123 1.37 5.06 -6.05
N PHE A 124 1.49 5.05 -4.72
CA PHE A 124 2.13 3.98 -3.96
C PHE A 124 1.46 2.62 -4.23
N TYR A 125 0.15 2.47 -3.97
CA TYR A 125 -0.53 1.19 -4.18
C TYR A 125 -0.57 0.73 -5.64
N THR A 126 -0.56 1.66 -6.60
CA THR A 126 -0.51 1.32 -8.03
C THR A 126 0.82 0.67 -8.39
N VAL A 127 1.94 1.13 -7.82
CA VAL A 127 3.25 0.47 -8.00
C VAL A 127 3.24 -0.95 -7.44
N PHE A 128 2.67 -1.15 -6.25
CA PHE A 128 2.53 -2.50 -5.66
C PHE A 128 1.62 -3.41 -6.49
N MET A 129 0.54 -2.88 -7.05
CA MET A 129 -0.36 -3.59 -7.96
C MET A 129 0.35 -4.02 -9.24
N LEU A 130 1.15 -3.13 -9.83
CA LEU A 130 1.95 -3.45 -11.02
C LEU A 130 2.97 -4.55 -10.72
N LEU A 131 3.68 -4.48 -9.59
CA LEU A 131 4.60 -5.54 -9.14
C LEU A 131 3.87 -6.86 -8.85
N ALA A 132 2.64 -6.81 -8.33
CA ALA A 132 1.84 -8.00 -8.09
C ALA A 132 1.42 -8.72 -9.37
N MET A 133 1.15 -7.96 -10.44
CA MET A 133 0.56 -8.46 -11.69
C MET A 133 1.61 -8.78 -12.76
N PHE A 134 2.66 -7.96 -12.89
CA PHE A 134 3.71 -8.09 -13.90
C PHE A 134 4.96 -8.71 -13.31
#